data_AF-B1WVU8-F1
#
_entry.id   AF-B1WVU8-F1
#
_cell.length_a   1.000
_cell.length_b   1.000
_cell.length_c   1.000
_cell.angle_alpha   90.00
_cell.angle_beta   90.00
_cell.angle_gamma   90.00
#
_symmetry.space_group_name_H-M   'P 1'
#
loop_
_entity.id
_entity.type
_entity.pdbx_description
1 polymer ?
#
loop_
_entity_poly.entity_id
_entity_poly.type
_entity_poly.pdbx_seq_one_letter_code
_entity_poly.pdbx_strand_id
1 'polypeptide(L)'
;MKAFLHIGTEKTGTTTIQSFLAKNRQSLLDKDYLYPESPGKTNHFGLAIFSSNSNRCASIYQFLQLDTLEKVIQFKTKFPHILAQELTLSNCNKVIFSSEHCSSRLIDEQDIERLKNVLDTFFDDIEVIIYLRRQDKFLASSYSTAVRSGRTEKFKIPSKTTIEIRYNYYNILNKFANVFGKNKITVRIFESSQMIEGDLIQDFMNIIGLKMDNSYLSVSNLNTSLDVYSLEYIRLLNKNLKKIIKDNPDKYIKKIIKRLETYSYQYQNKQSLLLSEKMAREFMSLFEESNQKVANLYLNRADGKLFNNDFSRLPQQDISPITMNLKLLEITAFLLKDKLIRRS
;
A
#
# COMPACT_ATOMS: atom_id res chain seq x y z
N MET A 1 -9.09 10.95 24.53
CA MET A 1 -8.34 9.73 24.10
C MET A 1 -7.24 10.12 23.10
N LYS A 2 -6.24 9.25 22.84
CA LYS A 2 -5.22 9.46 21.78
C LYS A 2 -5.46 8.54 20.57
N ALA A 3 -5.30 9.04 19.35
CA ALA A 3 -5.33 8.26 18.13
C ALA A 3 -3.99 8.27 17.39
N PHE A 4 -3.62 7.12 16.83
CA PHE A 4 -2.54 6.96 15.85
C PHE A 4 -3.17 6.65 14.49
N LEU A 5 -3.16 7.62 13.58
CA LEU A 5 -3.72 7.52 12.25
C LEU A 5 -2.63 7.21 11.23
N HIS A 6 -2.46 5.92 10.92
CA HIS A 6 -1.57 5.48 9.87
C HIS A 6 -2.22 5.62 8.48
N ILE A 7 -1.77 6.62 7.71
CA ILE A 7 -2.30 6.94 6.38
C ILE A 7 -1.43 6.41 5.22
N GLY A 8 -0.42 5.60 5.54
CA GLY A 8 0.73 5.20 4.71
C GLY A 8 0.51 5.18 3.20
N THR A 9 1.55 5.50 2.41
CA THR A 9 1.41 5.43 0.95
C THR A 9 1.23 3.98 0.48
N GLU A 10 0.45 3.73 -0.58
CA GLU A 10 0.31 2.38 -1.13
C GLU A 10 1.70 1.73 -1.32
N LYS A 11 1.79 0.40 -1.14
CA LYS A 11 3.05 -0.36 -1.35
C LYS A 11 4.17 -0.05 -0.34
N THR A 12 3.84 0.44 0.84
CA THR A 12 4.76 0.59 1.99
C THR A 12 4.54 -0.47 3.08
N GLY A 13 4.11 -1.67 2.70
CA GLY A 13 3.82 -2.73 3.66
C GLY A 13 2.58 -2.47 4.52
N THR A 14 1.66 -1.60 4.06
CA THR A 14 0.38 -1.30 4.71
C THR A 14 -0.39 -2.57 5.04
N THR A 15 -0.49 -3.51 4.09
CA THR A 15 -1.13 -4.81 4.30
C THR A 15 -0.46 -5.64 5.40
N THR A 16 0.86 -5.57 5.54
CA THR A 16 1.61 -6.28 6.59
C THR A 16 1.30 -5.67 7.97
N ILE A 17 1.36 -4.34 8.10
CA ILE A 17 0.99 -3.63 9.33
C ILE A 17 -0.48 -3.91 9.70
N GLN A 18 -1.40 -3.72 8.76
CA GLN A 18 -2.83 -3.95 8.96
C GLN A 18 -3.15 -5.38 9.36
N SER A 19 -2.51 -6.37 8.72
CA SER A 19 -2.70 -7.79 9.07
C SER A 19 -2.15 -8.10 10.45
N PHE A 20 -1.01 -7.52 10.81
CA PHE A 20 -0.42 -7.67 12.14
C PHE A 20 -1.35 -7.09 13.22
N LEU A 21 -1.82 -5.86 13.05
CA LEU A 21 -2.74 -5.20 13.98
C LEU A 21 -4.06 -5.96 14.11
N ALA A 22 -4.65 -6.38 12.99
CA ALA A 22 -5.90 -7.14 12.98
C ALA A 22 -5.77 -8.51 13.67
N LYS A 23 -4.65 -9.21 13.47
CA LYS A 23 -4.38 -10.51 14.09
C LYS A 23 -4.12 -10.40 15.59
N ASN A 24 -3.64 -9.25 16.06
CA ASN A 24 -3.21 -9.02 17.43
C ASN A 24 -4.14 -8.10 18.23
N ARG A 25 -5.42 -7.99 17.85
CA ARG A 25 -6.40 -7.13 18.54
C ARG A 25 -6.43 -7.35 20.05
N GLN A 26 -6.50 -8.61 20.50
CA GLN A 26 -6.55 -8.90 21.93
C GLN A 26 -5.25 -8.47 22.64
N SER A 27 -4.08 -8.85 22.10
CA SER A 27 -2.78 -8.47 22.67
C SER A 27 -2.52 -6.96 22.69
N LEU A 28 -3.19 -6.20 21.80
CA LEU A 28 -3.21 -4.73 21.79
C LEU A 28 -4.17 -4.19 22.86
N LEU A 29 -5.38 -4.74 22.96
CA LEU A 29 -6.37 -4.34 23.96
C LEU A 29 -5.85 -4.55 25.39
N ASP A 30 -5.18 -5.67 25.64
CA ASP A 30 -4.53 -5.96 26.93
C ASP A 30 -3.44 -4.94 27.31
N LYS A 31 -2.99 -4.12 26.34
CA LYS A 31 -2.01 -3.05 26.52
C LYS A 31 -2.61 -1.65 26.38
N ASP A 32 -3.94 -1.52 26.46
CA ASP A 32 -4.70 -0.25 26.36
C ASP A 32 -4.70 0.37 24.93
N TYR A 33 -4.59 -0.47 23.90
CA TYR A 33 -4.71 -0.07 22.48
C TYR A 33 -5.86 -0.79 21.78
N LEU A 34 -6.78 -0.02 21.22
CA LEU A 34 -7.83 -0.54 20.35
C LEU A 34 -7.39 -0.47 18.88
N TYR A 35 -7.54 -1.57 18.15
CA TYR A 35 -7.56 -1.58 16.69
C TYR A 35 -8.99 -1.91 16.20
N PRO A 36 -9.82 -0.89 15.91
CA PRO A 36 -11.26 -1.06 15.76
C PRO A 36 -11.63 -1.88 14.51
N GLU A 37 -12.83 -2.44 14.50
CA GLU A 37 -13.43 -3.10 13.35
C GLU A 37 -14.44 -2.21 12.62
N SER A 38 -15.03 -1.21 13.28
CA SER A 38 -16.08 -0.36 12.70
C SER A 38 -15.68 0.38 11.42
N PRO A 39 -14.43 0.85 11.23
CA PRO A 39 -13.99 1.43 9.96
C PRO A 39 -13.59 0.36 8.92
N GLY A 40 -13.49 -0.90 9.33
CA GLY A 40 -13.09 -2.05 8.51
C GLY A 40 -12.25 -3.05 9.30
N LYS A 41 -12.44 -4.36 9.07
CA LYS A 41 -11.80 -5.43 9.86
C LYS A 41 -10.29 -5.58 9.74
N THR A 42 -9.66 -5.02 8.71
CA THR A 42 -8.20 -5.11 8.52
C THR A 42 -7.66 -3.83 7.95
N ASN A 43 -8.25 -3.35 6.85
CA ASN A 43 -7.99 -2.02 6.32
C ASN A 43 -9.20 -1.13 6.64
N HIS A 44 -8.95 0.06 7.19
CA HIS A 44 -9.98 0.99 7.64
C HIS A 44 -10.51 1.85 6.47
N PHE A 45 -11.10 1.19 5.46
CA PHE A 45 -11.69 1.84 4.29
C PHE A 45 -12.76 2.88 4.66
N GLY A 46 -13.48 2.64 5.76
CA GLY A 46 -14.54 3.51 6.26
C GLY A 46 -14.11 4.94 6.50
N LEU A 47 -12.84 5.16 6.89
CA LEU A 47 -12.29 6.51 7.06
C LEU A 47 -12.26 7.29 5.75
N ALA A 48 -11.75 6.67 4.67
CA ALA A 48 -11.69 7.31 3.37
C ALA A 48 -13.08 7.50 2.74
N ILE A 49 -13.97 6.52 2.90
CA ILE A 49 -15.35 6.58 2.39
C ILE A 49 -16.14 7.69 3.07
N PHE A 50 -16.05 7.75 4.41
CA PHE A 50 -16.74 8.76 5.19
C PHE A 50 -16.31 10.17 4.75
N SER A 51 -15.00 10.37 4.67
CA SER A 51 -14.41 11.68 4.44
C SER A 51 -14.44 12.14 2.98
N SER A 52 -14.40 11.23 2.00
CA SER A 52 -14.39 11.59 0.57
C SER A 52 -15.77 12.04 0.07
N ASN A 53 -15.83 13.19 -0.62
CA ASN A 53 -17.02 13.63 -1.36
C ASN A 53 -16.90 13.43 -2.89
N SER A 54 -15.78 12.86 -3.34
CA SER A 54 -15.52 12.65 -4.76
C SER A 54 -15.83 11.20 -5.19
N ASN A 55 -16.06 11.01 -6.49
CA ASN A 55 -16.15 9.69 -7.13
C ASN A 55 -14.84 8.88 -7.06
N ARG A 56 -13.78 9.40 -6.42
CA ARG A 56 -12.48 8.70 -6.29
C ARG A 56 -12.56 7.43 -5.43
N CYS A 57 -13.61 7.31 -4.61
CA CYS A 57 -13.88 6.09 -3.85
C CYS A 57 -14.73 5.05 -4.61
N ALA A 58 -15.05 5.25 -5.90
CA ALA A 58 -15.90 4.34 -6.66
C ALA A 58 -15.45 2.87 -6.62
N SER A 59 -14.14 2.60 -6.72
CA SER A 59 -13.62 1.23 -6.61
C SER A 59 -13.81 0.62 -5.22
N ILE A 60 -13.76 1.46 -4.17
CA ILE A 60 -13.98 1.03 -2.78
C ILE A 60 -15.47 0.80 -2.54
N TYR A 61 -16.33 1.66 -3.08
CA TYR A 61 -17.78 1.49 -3.04
C TYR A 61 -18.21 0.16 -3.66
N GLN A 62 -17.67 -0.18 -4.84
CA GLN A 62 -17.93 -1.47 -5.48
C GLN A 62 -17.44 -2.65 -4.62
N PHE A 63 -16.24 -2.54 -4.02
CA PHE A 63 -15.69 -3.58 -3.17
C PHE A 63 -16.53 -3.84 -1.91
N LEU A 64 -17.10 -2.79 -1.32
CA LEU A 64 -17.95 -2.89 -0.12
C LEU A 64 -19.45 -2.99 -0.43
N GLN A 65 -19.83 -3.14 -1.71
CA GLN A 65 -21.24 -3.21 -2.14
C GLN A 65 -22.07 -1.98 -1.75
N LEU A 66 -21.42 -0.82 -1.70
CA LEU A 66 -22.03 0.51 -1.55
C LEU A 66 -22.35 1.09 -2.94
N ASP A 67 -23.12 0.36 -3.72
CA ASP A 67 -23.41 0.61 -5.13
C ASP A 67 -24.48 1.70 -5.37
N THR A 68 -25.15 2.19 -4.32
CA THR A 68 -26.15 3.27 -4.41
C THR A 68 -25.79 4.47 -3.53
N LEU A 69 -26.23 5.67 -3.92
CA LEU A 69 -26.07 6.88 -3.12
C LEU A 69 -26.71 6.75 -1.74
N GLU A 70 -27.88 6.10 -1.66
CA GLU A 70 -28.57 5.84 -0.40
C GLU A 70 -27.72 5.01 0.57
N LYS A 71 -27.08 3.93 0.09
CA LYS A 71 -26.18 3.11 0.91
C LYS A 71 -24.97 3.90 1.39
N VAL A 72 -24.40 4.76 0.53
CA VAL A 72 -23.27 5.62 0.91
C VAL A 72 -23.71 6.63 1.98
N ILE A 73 -24.84 7.30 1.81
CA ILE A 73 -25.40 8.23 2.81
C ILE A 73 -25.65 7.49 4.12
N GLN A 74 -26.29 6.33 4.07
CA GLN A 74 -26.57 5.53 5.26
C GLN A 74 -25.29 5.11 5.99
N PHE A 75 -24.25 4.69 5.25
CA PHE A 75 -22.94 4.40 5.82
C PHE A 75 -22.37 5.64 6.53
N LYS A 76 -22.35 6.79 5.85
CA LYS A 76 -21.81 8.04 6.41
C LYS A 76 -22.55 8.47 7.66
N THR A 77 -23.87 8.36 7.69
CA THR A 77 -24.69 8.70 8.86
C THR A 77 -24.44 7.75 10.03
N LYS A 78 -24.33 6.44 9.79
CA LYS A 78 -24.18 5.44 10.86
C LYS A 78 -22.76 5.34 11.41
N PHE A 79 -21.75 5.58 10.57
CA PHE A 79 -20.34 5.32 10.89
C PHE A 79 -19.87 5.98 12.20
N PRO A 80 -20.10 7.29 12.45
CA PRO A 80 -19.68 7.93 13.71
C PRO A 80 -20.30 7.29 14.94
N HIS A 81 -21.57 6.87 14.87
CA HIS A 81 -22.27 6.24 15.99
C HIS A 81 -21.74 4.84 16.30
N ILE A 82 -21.46 4.04 15.27
CA ILE A 82 -20.90 2.70 15.43
C ILE A 82 -19.48 2.78 16.01
N LEU A 83 -18.67 3.73 15.51
CA LEU A 83 -17.34 3.97 16.06
C LEU A 83 -17.43 4.40 17.53
N ALA A 84 -18.29 5.37 17.88
CA ALA A 84 -18.46 5.83 19.25
C ALA A 84 -18.83 4.68 20.23
N GLN A 85 -19.71 3.77 19.80
CA GLN A 85 -20.10 2.59 20.59
C GLN A 85 -18.92 1.65 20.80
N GLU A 86 -18.15 1.36 19.75
CA GLU A 86 -16.97 0.49 19.84
C GLU A 86 -15.89 1.10 20.75
N LEU A 87 -15.62 2.40 20.63
CA LEU A 87 -14.67 3.11 21.50
C LEU A 87 -15.11 3.00 22.98
N THR A 88 -16.38 3.30 23.27
CA THR A 88 -16.93 3.25 24.63
C THR A 88 -16.85 1.84 25.23
N LEU A 89 -17.20 0.81 24.45
CA LEU A 89 -17.17 -0.58 24.92
C LEU A 89 -15.75 -1.09 25.17
N SER A 90 -14.77 -0.61 24.40
CA SER A 90 -13.37 -1.02 24.55
C SER A 90 -12.73 -0.52 25.85
N ASN A 91 -13.21 0.62 26.38
CA ASN A 91 -12.62 1.35 27.50
C ASN A 91 -11.10 1.61 27.36
N CYS A 92 -10.57 1.64 26.12
CA CYS A 92 -9.16 1.88 25.84
C CYS A 92 -8.88 3.38 25.66
N ASN A 93 -7.70 3.85 26.07
CA ASN A 93 -7.32 5.26 25.93
C ASN A 93 -6.63 5.57 24.60
N LYS A 94 -6.07 4.55 23.92
CA LYS A 94 -5.32 4.70 22.67
C LYS A 94 -5.97 3.90 21.56
N VAL A 95 -6.06 4.49 20.38
CA VAL A 95 -6.70 3.87 19.21
C VAL A 95 -5.78 3.94 18.02
N ILE A 96 -5.65 2.84 17.29
CA ILE A 96 -4.82 2.76 16.07
C ILE A 96 -5.76 2.66 14.87
N PHE A 97 -5.62 3.57 13.93
CA PHE A 97 -6.29 3.51 12.63
C PHE A 97 -5.26 3.27 11.52
N SER A 98 -5.61 2.45 10.52
CA SER A 98 -4.69 2.19 9.39
C SER A 98 -5.44 2.09 8.06
N SER A 99 -5.15 3.03 7.15
CA SER A 99 -5.75 3.07 5.81
C SER A 99 -4.89 3.87 4.84
N GLU A 100 -4.29 3.19 3.86
CA GLU A 100 -3.59 3.84 2.75
C GLU A 100 -4.54 4.61 1.81
N HIS A 101 -5.84 4.38 1.95
CA HIS A 101 -6.85 5.12 1.21
C HIS A 101 -6.98 6.55 1.70
N CYS A 102 -6.58 6.86 2.93
CA CYS A 102 -6.50 8.24 3.40
C CYS A 102 -5.52 9.05 2.53
N SER A 103 -4.26 8.61 2.36
CA SER A 103 -3.28 9.35 1.54
C SER A 103 -3.59 9.33 0.03
N SER A 104 -4.24 8.26 -0.46
CA SER A 104 -4.48 8.08 -1.90
C SER A 104 -5.85 8.54 -2.39
N ARG A 105 -6.81 8.83 -1.50
CA ARG A 105 -8.17 9.27 -1.87
C ARG A 105 -8.56 10.62 -1.28
N LEU A 106 -8.06 10.98 -0.09
CA LEU A 106 -8.29 12.30 0.51
C LEU A 106 -7.23 13.27 -0.01
N ILE A 107 -7.46 13.75 -1.22
CA ILE A 107 -6.49 14.57 -1.93
C ILE A 107 -6.75 16.07 -1.77
N ASP A 108 -7.95 16.47 -1.35
CA ASP A 108 -8.32 17.85 -1.11
C ASP A 108 -8.33 18.11 0.40
N GLU A 109 -7.93 19.32 0.81
CA GLU A 109 -7.85 19.65 2.26
C GLU A 109 -9.22 19.52 2.93
N GLN A 110 -10.32 19.84 2.24
CA GLN A 110 -11.67 19.66 2.79
C GLN A 110 -12.01 18.19 3.07
N ASP A 111 -11.48 17.24 2.30
CA ASP A 111 -11.64 15.81 2.58
C ASP A 111 -10.94 15.45 3.91
N ILE A 112 -9.74 15.99 4.11
CA ILE A 112 -8.91 15.76 5.29
C ILE A 112 -9.53 16.43 6.52
N GLU A 113 -10.06 17.65 6.38
CA GLU A 113 -10.81 18.36 7.43
C GLU A 113 -12.02 17.56 7.90
N ARG A 114 -12.79 16.95 6.98
CA ARG A 114 -13.92 16.09 7.37
C ARG A 114 -13.47 14.86 8.15
N LEU A 115 -12.33 14.27 7.80
CA LEU A 115 -11.73 13.20 8.60
C LEU A 115 -11.38 13.71 10.01
N LYS A 116 -10.64 14.82 10.10
CA LYS A 116 -10.22 15.39 11.38
C LYS A 116 -11.43 15.75 12.25
N ASN A 117 -12.44 16.42 11.71
CA ASN A 117 -13.63 16.86 12.46
C ASN A 117 -14.36 15.69 13.13
N VAL A 118 -14.43 14.52 12.50
CA VAL A 118 -15.04 13.33 13.13
C VAL A 118 -14.11 12.65 14.11
N LEU A 119 -12.80 12.69 13.90
CA LEU A 119 -11.87 12.15 14.89
C LEU A 119 -11.78 13.05 16.14
N ASP A 120 -11.84 14.37 15.98
CA ASP A 120 -11.83 15.35 17.08
C ASP A 120 -13.02 15.18 18.04
N THR A 121 -14.13 14.55 17.61
CA THR A 121 -15.25 14.25 18.54
C THR A 121 -14.90 13.15 19.56
N PHE A 122 -13.80 12.43 19.35
CA PHE A 122 -13.40 11.28 20.18
C PHE A 122 -11.98 11.41 20.74
N PHE A 123 -11.11 12.17 20.07
CA PHE A 123 -9.68 12.22 20.37
C PHE A 123 -9.18 13.64 20.58
N ASP A 124 -8.44 13.84 21.67
CA ASP A 124 -7.80 15.12 22.01
C ASP A 124 -6.41 15.25 21.35
N ASP A 125 -5.81 14.10 21.02
CA ASP A 125 -4.51 14.00 20.37
C ASP A 125 -4.57 12.99 19.22
N ILE A 126 -4.26 13.44 18.01
CA ILE A 126 -4.23 12.60 16.80
C ILE A 126 -2.85 12.74 16.18
N GLU A 127 -2.11 11.64 16.12
CA GLU A 127 -0.81 11.55 15.46
C GLU A 127 -0.95 10.84 14.11
N VAL A 128 -0.54 11.50 13.04
CA VAL A 128 -0.60 10.96 11.67
C VAL A 128 0.73 10.32 11.32
N ILE A 129 0.69 9.03 10.95
CA ILE A 129 1.88 8.26 10.60
C ILE A 129 1.85 7.93 9.11
N ILE A 130 2.96 8.19 8.41
CA ILE A 130 3.06 7.89 6.98
C ILE A 130 4.43 7.34 6.62
N TYR A 131 4.42 6.18 5.95
CA TYR A 131 5.60 5.61 5.31
C TYR A 131 5.68 6.08 3.86
N LEU A 132 6.89 6.43 3.42
CA LEU A 132 7.21 6.84 2.06
C LEU A 132 8.15 5.83 1.41
N ARG A 133 7.88 5.44 0.17
CA ARG A 133 8.73 4.55 -0.63
C ARG A 133 9.40 5.35 -1.74
N ARG A 134 10.64 5.00 -2.10
CA ARG A 134 11.33 5.64 -3.23
C ARG A 134 10.47 5.56 -4.49
N GLN A 135 10.27 6.69 -5.20
CA GLN A 135 9.22 6.81 -6.21
C GLN A 135 9.38 5.81 -7.36
N ASP A 136 10.60 5.54 -7.82
CA ASP A 136 10.91 4.51 -8.83
C ASP A 136 10.45 3.11 -8.39
N LYS A 137 10.76 2.72 -7.15
CA LYS A 137 10.33 1.45 -6.55
C LYS A 137 8.81 1.40 -6.36
N PHE A 138 8.19 2.54 -6.04
CA PHE A 138 6.75 2.65 -5.91
C PHE A 138 6.06 2.47 -7.28
N LEU A 139 6.55 3.14 -8.32
CA LEU A 139 6.05 3.03 -9.69
C LEU A 139 6.08 1.57 -10.19
N ALA A 140 7.21 0.87 -10.01
CA ALA A 140 7.33 -0.54 -10.39
C ALA A 140 6.34 -1.44 -9.63
N SER A 141 6.20 -1.23 -8.32
CA SER A 141 5.26 -2.00 -7.47
C SER A 141 3.80 -1.77 -7.85
N SER A 142 3.43 -0.53 -8.16
CA SER A 142 2.08 -0.19 -8.59
C SER A 142 1.77 -0.68 -9.99
N TYR A 143 2.74 -0.66 -10.91
CA TYR A 143 2.57 -1.33 -12.20
C TYR A 143 2.33 -2.84 -12.03
N SER A 144 3.13 -3.51 -11.19
CA SER A 144 2.95 -4.94 -10.92
C SER A 144 1.54 -5.25 -10.39
N THR A 145 1.04 -4.40 -9.51
CA THR A 145 -0.32 -4.51 -8.98
C THR A 145 -1.37 -4.29 -10.08
N ALA A 146 -1.20 -3.27 -10.92
CA ALA A 146 -2.12 -3.01 -12.01
C ALA A 146 -2.20 -4.18 -13.00
N VAL A 147 -1.07 -4.81 -13.34
CA VAL A 147 -1.04 -6.02 -14.19
C VAL A 147 -1.75 -7.19 -13.52
N ARG A 148 -1.54 -7.44 -12.22
CA ARG A 148 -2.30 -8.46 -11.47
C ARG A 148 -3.80 -8.17 -11.45
N SER A 149 -4.20 -6.90 -11.54
CA SER A 149 -5.59 -6.45 -11.63
C SER A 149 -6.12 -6.32 -13.07
N GLY A 150 -5.40 -6.81 -14.08
CA GLY A 150 -5.90 -6.88 -15.47
C GLY A 150 -5.27 -5.90 -16.46
N ARG A 151 -4.28 -5.08 -16.06
CA ARG A 151 -3.59 -4.16 -16.97
C ARG A 151 -2.96 -4.91 -18.15
N THR A 152 -3.05 -4.33 -19.35
CA THR A 152 -2.51 -4.93 -20.59
C THR A 152 -1.37 -4.12 -21.19
N GLU A 153 -1.26 -2.85 -20.83
CA GLU A 153 -0.27 -1.91 -21.35
C GLU A 153 1.13 -2.23 -20.80
N LYS A 154 2.14 -2.07 -21.66
CA LYS A 154 3.55 -2.16 -21.26
C LYS A 154 3.90 -1.10 -20.22
N PHE A 155 4.91 -1.40 -19.41
CA PHE A 155 5.46 -0.44 -18.46
C PHE A 155 5.92 0.82 -19.18
N LYS A 156 5.58 1.99 -18.63
CA LYS A 156 6.00 3.30 -19.13
C LYS A 156 6.30 4.21 -17.96
N ILE A 157 7.33 5.04 -18.11
CA ILE A 157 7.59 6.11 -17.15
C ILE A 157 6.61 7.25 -17.43
N PRO A 158 5.91 7.76 -16.40
CA PRO A 158 5.09 8.96 -16.56
C PRO A 158 5.96 10.17 -16.87
N SER A 159 5.49 11.02 -17.78
CA SER A 159 6.05 12.37 -17.99
C SER A 159 5.59 13.33 -16.89
N LYS A 160 6.19 14.52 -16.82
CA LYS A 160 5.72 15.63 -15.95
C LYS A 160 4.23 15.97 -16.12
N THR A 161 3.67 15.77 -17.31
CA THR A 161 2.26 16.07 -17.62
C THR A 161 1.31 14.91 -17.30
N THR A 162 1.82 13.69 -17.12
CA THR A 162 1.01 12.49 -16.86
C THR A 162 1.27 11.89 -15.49
N ILE A 163 2.19 12.49 -14.71
CA ILE A 163 2.53 12.02 -13.38
C ILE A 163 1.37 12.22 -12.41
N GLU A 164 1.06 11.16 -11.67
CA GLU A 164 0.01 11.21 -10.66
C GLU A 164 0.47 12.01 -9.43
N ILE A 165 -0.43 12.76 -8.82
CA ILE A 165 -0.15 13.59 -7.63
C ILE A 165 0.41 12.79 -6.45
N ARG A 166 0.08 11.50 -6.35
CA ARG A 166 0.52 10.56 -5.31
C ARG A 166 2.04 10.34 -5.21
N TYR A 167 2.82 10.79 -6.21
CA TYR A 167 4.29 10.72 -6.17
C TYR A 167 4.94 11.97 -5.55
N ASN A 168 4.18 13.07 -5.39
CA ASN A 168 4.66 14.30 -4.76
C ASN A 168 4.39 14.25 -3.24
N TYR A 169 5.34 13.71 -2.49
CA TYR A 169 5.19 13.48 -1.05
C TYR A 169 5.09 14.78 -0.25
N TYR A 170 5.83 15.83 -0.63
CA TYR A 170 5.68 17.13 0.01
C TYR A 170 4.24 17.65 -0.05
N ASN A 171 3.58 17.54 -1.21
CA ASN A 171 2.20 17.99 -1.37
C ASN A 171 1.22 17.20 -0.48
N ILE A 172 1.35 15.86 -0.44
CA ILE A 172 0.54 15.01 0.45
C ILE A 172 0.73 15.44 1.90
N LEU A 173 1.99 15.53 2.35
CA LEU A 173 2.33 15.87 3.72
C LEU A 173 1.87 17.27 4.10
N ASN A 174 2.00 18.23 3.20
CA ASN A 174 1.61 19.62 3.45
C ASN A 174 0.10 19.73 3.70
N LYS A 175 -0.74 19.03 2.92
CA LYS A 175 -2.20 19.03 3.11
C LYS A 175 -2.61 18.44 4.46
N PHE A 176 -2.00 17.31 4.84
CA PHE A 176 -2.25 16.73 6.16
C PHE A 176 -1.69 17.62 7.29
N ALA A 177 -0.53 18.23 7.11
CA ALA A 177 0.07 19.14 8.08
C ALA A 177 -0.71 20.44 8.26
N ASN A 178 -1.34 20.97 7.21
CA ASN A 178 -2.21 22.14 7.28
C ASN A 178 -3.44 21.88 8.16
N VAL A 179 -3.96 20.65 8.14
CA VAL A 179 -5.18 20.27 8.87
C VAL A 179 -4.89 19.75 10.28
N PHE A 180 -3.94 18.82 10.41
CA PHE A 180 -3.60 18.19 11.71
C PHE A 180 -2.51 18.93 12.49
N GLY A 181 -1.77 19.83 11.84
CA GLY A 181 -0.56 20.45 12.39
C GLY A 181 0.70 19.66 12.04
N LYS A 182 1.77 20.36 11.66
CA LYS A 182 3.04 19.76 11.23
C LYS A 182 3.67 18.86 12.29
N ASN A 183 3.59 19.25 13.56
CA ASN A 183 4.12 18.49 14.70
C ASN A 183 3.35 17.19 14.99
N LYS A 184 2.19 16.98 14.34
CA LYS A 184 1.41 15.75 14.43
C LYS A 184 1.71 14.77 13.29
N ILE A 185 2.62 15.10 12.38
CA ILE A 185 2.95 14.24 11.23
C ILE A 185 4.28 13.52 11.47
N THR A 186 4.21 12.22 11.67
CA THR A 186 5.36 11.32 11.78
C THR A 186 5.65 10.67 10.43
N VAL A 187 6.78 11.03 9.82
CA VAL A 187 7.23 10.50 8.52
C VAL A 187 8.27 9.41 8.73
N ARG A 188 8.09 8.28 8.04
CA ARG A 188 9.04 7.15 8.00
C ARG A 188 9.41 6.78 6.57
N ILE A 189 10.59 6.18 6.41
CA ILE A 189 11.08 5.74 5.10
C ILE A 189 10.97 4.23 5.00
N PHE A 190 10.33 3.77 3.93
CA PHE A 190 10.15 2.36 3.62
C PHE A 190 11.42 1.75 3.02
N GLU A 191 12.52 1.78 3.78
CA GLU A 191 13.80 1.14 3.49
C GLU A 191 14.32 0.48 4.77
N SER A 192 14.62 -0.82 4.74
CA SER A 192 15.04 -1.57 5.94
C SER A 192 16.24 -0.93 6.64
N SER A 193 17.21 -0.42 5.89
CA SER A 193 18.36 0.31 6.45
C SER A 193 18.00 1.58 7.25
N GLN A 194 16.77 2.07 7.12
CA GLN A 194 16.26 3.25 7.83
C GLN A 194 15.18 2.89 8.87
N MET A 195 14.81 1.62 8.98
CA MET A 195 13.85 1.11 9.97
C MET A 195 14.58 0.59 11.20
N ILE A 196 13.90 0.63 12.35
CA ILE A 196 14.38 0.00 13.58
C ILE A 196 14.58 -1.50 13.32
N GLU A 197 15.81 -1.98 13.55
CA GLU A 197 16.23 -3.37 13.32
C GLU A 197 15.97 -3.88 11.88
N GLY A 198 15.69 -2.99 10.94
CA GLY A 198 15.32 -3.36 9.58
C GLY A 198 13.95 -4.02 9.42
N ASP A 199 13.09 -3.97 10.45
CA ASP A 199 11.78 -4.60 10.45
C ASP A 199 10.63 -3.57 10.51
N LEU A 200 9.67 -3.72 9.60
CA LEU A 200 8.54 -2.78 9.47
C LEU A 200 7.60 -2.80 10.67
N ILE A 201 7.35 -3.98 11.25
CA ILE A 201 6.43 -4.11 12.37
C ILE A 201 7.09 -3.54 13.62
N GLN A 202 8.36 -3.87 13.86
CA GLN A 202 9.14 -3.29 14.95
C GLN A 202 9.18 -1.76 14.85
N ASP A 203 9.42 -1.22 13.65
CA ASP A 203 9.43 0.22 13.39
C ASP A 203 8.07 0.86 13.73
N PHE A 204 6.98 0.27 13.24
CA PHE A 204 5.63 0.77 13.49
C PHE A 204 5.26 0.72 14.98
N MET A 205 5.53 -0.39 15.65
CA MET A 205 5.22 -0.57 17.07
C MET A 205 5.97 0.44 17.93
N ASN A 206 7.24 0.71 17.62
CA ASN A 206 8.02 1.71 18.32
C ASN A 206 7.41 3.12 18.20
N ILE A 207 6.95 3.50 17.01
CA ILE A 207 6.33 4.82 16.76
C ILE A 207 5.10 5.02 17.65
N ILE A 208 4.26 4.00 17.79
CA ILE A 208 3.05 4.08 18.63
C ILE A 208 3.34 3.89 20.13
N GLY A 209 4.62 3.74 20.52
CA GLY A 209 5.06 3.59 21.90
C GLY A 209 4.95 2.16 22.46
N LEU A 210 4.83 1.15 21.60
CA LEU A 210 4.82 -0.26 21.99
C LEU A 210 6.17 -0.93 21.69
N LYS A 211 6.50 -1.95 22.48
CA LYS A 211 7.62 -2.85 22.24
C LYS A 211 7.10 -4.19 21.78
N MET A 212 7.79 -4.82 20.84
CA MET A 212 7.52 -6.21 20.51
C MET A 212 7.91 -7.12 21.67
N ASP A 213 7.06 -8.12 21.92
CA ASP A 213 7.24 -9.18 22.90
C ASP A 213 6.58 -10.48 22.40
N ASN A 214 6.63 -11.54 23.21
CA ASN A 214 6.11 -12.86 22.84
C ASN A 214 4.57 -12.96 22.83
N SER A 215 3.84 -11.93 23.25
CA SER A 215 2.37 -11.91 23.23
C SER A 215 1.80 -11.64 21.83
N TYR A 216 2.64 -11.20 20.88
CA TYR A 216 2.23 -10.93 19.52
C TYR A 216 2.40 -12.14 18.62
N LEU A 217 1.34 -12.47 17.91
CA LEU A 217 1.34 -13.44 16.84
C LEU A 217 2.07 -12.86 15.63
N SER A 218 3.04 -13.60 15.12
CA SER A 218 3.72 -13.27 13.87
C SER A 218 2.75 -13.30 12.69
N VAL A 219 2.97 -12.44 11.72
CA VAL A 219 2.32 -12.49 10.41
C VAL A 219 3.34 -12.96 9.39
N SER A 220 2.94 -13.90 8.54
CA SER A 220 3.77 -14.32 7.42
C SER A 220 4.07 -13.12 6.53
N ASN A 221 5.30 -13.02 6.03
CA ASN A 221 5.68 -12.01 5.07
C ASN A 221 4.78 -12.12 3.82
N LEU A 222 3.80 -11.21 3.69
CA LEU A 222 2.83 -11.20 2.58
C LEU A 222 3.44 -10.74 1.24
N ASN A 223 4.76 -10.57 1.17
CA ASN A 223 5.49 -10.10 0.00
C ASN A 223 5.64 -11.20 -1.07
N THR A 224 4.52 -11.74 -1.58
CA THR A 224 4.52 -12.54 -2.80
C THR A 224 4.52 -11.62 -4.03
N SER A 225 5.66 -10.97 -4.28
CA SER A 225 5.87 -10.31 -5.57
C SER A 225 6.02 -11.37 -6.68
N LEU A 226 5.54 -11.08 -7.88
CA LEU A 226 5.89 -11.86 -9.06
C LEU A 226 7.26 -11.43 -9.55
N ASP A 227 8.03 -12.37 -10.10
CA ASP A 227 9.19 -11.99 -10.92
C ASP A 227 8.74 -11.28 -12.20
N VAL A 228 9.67 -10.58 -12.85
CA VAL A 228 9.44 -9.77 -14.06
C VAL A 228 8.89 -10.59 -15.24
N TYR A 229 9.30 -11.84 -15.39
CA TYR A 229 8.84 -12.73 -16.46
C TYR A 229 7.43 -13.23 -16.19
N SER A 230 7.15 -13.65 -14.95
CA SER A 230 5.80 -13.99 -14.49
C SER A 230 4.83 -12.81 -14.65
N LEU A 231 5.31 -11.59 -14.40
CA LEU A 231 4.51 -10.39 -14.57
C LEU A 231 4.18 -10.13 -16.05
N GLU A 232 5.18 -10.24 -16.94
CA GLU A 232 4.98 -10.08 -18.38
C GLU A 232 4.02 -11.16 -18.93
N TYR A 233 4.13 -12.40 -18.43
CA TYR A 233 3.21 -13.48 -18.77
C TYR A 233 1.76 -13.10 -18.45
N ILE A 234 1.49 -12.63 -17.23
CA ILE A 234 0.15 -12.18 -16.82
C ILE A 234 -0.33 -11.02 -17.69
N ARG A 235 0.53 -10.04 -17.99
CA ARG A 235 0.16 -8.89 -18.85
C ARG A 235 -0.28 -9.34 -20.24
N LEU A 236 0.46 -10.25 -20.86
CA LEU A 236 0.12 -10.81 -22.18
C LEU A 236 -1.15 -11.67 -22.11
N LEU A 237 -1.32 -12.43 -21.03
CA LEU A 237 -2.52 -13.21 -20.80
C LEU A 237 -3.76 -12.31 -20.65
N ASN A 238 -3.69 -11.22 -19.89
CA ASN A 238 -4.80 -10.28 -19.71
C ASN A 238 -5.35 -9.77 -21.05
N LYS A 239 -4.48 -9.53 -22.05
CA LYS A 239 -4.89 -9.07 -23.39
C LYS A 239 -5.82 -10.07 -24.12
N ASN A 240 -5.68 -11.36 -23.82
CA ASN A 240 -6.39 -12.44 -24.51
C ASN A 240 -7.32 -13.23 -23.58
N LEU A 241 -7.30 -12.98 -22.27
CA LEU A 241 -7.94 -13.82 -21.26
C LEU A 241 -9.43 -14.03 -21.54
N LYS A 242 -10.16 -12.95 -21.84
CA LYS A 242 -11.61 -13.02 -22.14
C LYS A 242 -11.92 -13.75 -23.46
N LYS A 243 -10.96 -13.79 -24.40
CA LYS A 243 -11.11 -14.54 -25.66
C LYS A 243 -10.88 -16.04 -25.46
N ILE A 244 -9.95 -16.39 -24.56
CA ILE A 244 -9.54 -17.76 -24.29
C ILE A 244 -10.49 -18.43 -23.28
N ILE A 245 -10.88 -17.71 -22.22
CA ILE A 245 -11.69 -18.20 -21.11
C ILE A 245 -13.01 -17.45 -21.10
N LYS A 246 -14.08 -18.11 -21.55
CA LYS A 246 -15.45 -17.56 -21.54
C LYS A 246 -16.05 -17.57 -20.13
N ASP A 247 -15.84 -18.64 -19.38
CA ASP A 247 -16.43 -18.82 -18.05
C ASP A 247 -15.51 -18.33 -16.94
N ASN A 248 -15.94 -17.31 -16.21
CA ASN A 248 -15.26 -16.77 -15.01
C ASN A 248 -13.75 -16.51 -15.19
N PRO A 249 -13.34 -15.68 -16.17
CA PRO A 249 -11.92 -15.38 -16.44
C PRO A 249 -11.16 -14.87 -15.20
N ASP A 250 -11.82 -14.10 -14.33
CA ASP A 250 -11.22 -13.55 -13.10
C ASP A 250 -10.84 -14.64 -12.09
N LYS A 251 -11.62 -15.73 -12.01
CA LYS A 251 -11.30 -16.88 -11.16
C LYS A 251 -10.09 -17.63 -11.71
N TYR A 252 -9.99 -17.72 -13.04
CA TYR A 252 -8.90 -18.40 -13.72
C TYR A 252 -7.57 -17.67 -13.53
N ILE A 253 -7.55 -16.35 -13.77
CA ILE A 253 -6.32 -15.55 -13.63
C ILE A 253 -5.81 -15.54 -12.18
N LYS A 254 -6.71 -15.47 -11.18
CA LYS A 254 -6.33 -15.57 -9.75
C LYS A 254 -5.60 -16.88 -9.43
N LYS A 255 -6.06 -18.01 -10.01
CA LYS A 255 -5.39 -19.31 -9.85
C LYS A 255 -4.00 -19.33 -10.49
N ILE A 256 -3.87 -18.74 -11.69
CA ILE A 256 -2.56 -18.65 -12.37
C ILE A 256 -1.60 -17.78 -11.56
N ILE A 257 -2.02 -16.60 -11.13
CA ILE A 257 -1.19 -15.69 -10.31
C ILE A 257 -0.66 -16.43 -9.07
N LYS A 258 -1.52 -17.16 -8.34
CA LYS A 258 -1.09 -17.93 -7.17
C LYS A 258 -0.03 -19.00 -7.50
N ARG A 259 -0.15 -19.67 -8.66
CA ARG A 259 0.85 -20.64 -9.11
C ARG A 259 2.16 -19.96 -9.51
N LEU A 260 2.08 -18.80 -10.16
CA LEU A 260 3.27 -18.02 -10.53
C LEU A 260 3.98 -17.41 -9.33
N GLU A 261 3.25 -17.09 -8.25
CA GLU A 261 3.88 -16.70 -6.97
C GLU A 261 4.71 -17.86 -6.39
N THR A 262 4.21 -19.10 -6.50
CA THR A 262 4.95 -20.30 -6.08
C THR A 262 6.17 -20.53 -6.99
N TYR A 263 6.00 -20.42 -8.30
CA TYR A 263 7.10 -20.50 -9.28
C TYR A 263 8.20 -19.47 -9.00
N SER A 264 7.79 -18.21 -8.80
CA SER A 264 8.69 -17.09 -8.50
C SER A 264 9.48 -17.32 -7.21
N TYR A 265 8.91 -18.05 -6.25
CA TYR A 265 9.58 -18.38 -4.99
C TYR A 265 10.56 -19.55 -5.13
N GLN A 266 10.23 -20.55 -5.94
CA GLN A 266 11.07 -21.73 -6.16
C GLN A 266 12.29 -21.46 -7.03
N TYR A 267 12.23 -20.47 -7.94
CA TYR A 267 13.37 -20.09 -8.76
C TYR A 267 14.37 -19.23 -7.97
N GLN A 268 15.59 -19.74 -7.81
CA GLN A 268 16.69 -19.15 -7.01
C GLN A 268 17.21 -17.77 -7.49
N ASN A 269 16.60 -17.14 -8.50
CA ASN A 269 16.98 -15.83 -9.02
C ASN A 269 15.75 -14.98 -9.37
N LYS A 270 14.90 -14.73 -8.36
CA LYS A 270 13.72 -13.89 -8.53
C LYS A 270 14.11 -12.46 -8.94
N GLN A 271 13.95 -12.15 -10.22
CA GLN A 271 14.17 -10.80 -10.73
C GLN A 271 12.91 -9.97 -10.54
N SER A 272 12.97 -8.99 -9.64
CA SER A 272 11.88 -8.03 -9.50
C SER A 272 11.85 -7.08 -10.69
N LEU A 273 10.67 -6.56 -11.03
CA LEU A 273 10.58 -5.44 -11.97
C LEU A 273 11.31 -4.24 -11.36
N LEU A 274 12.41 -3.85 -11.98
CA LEU A 274 13.21 -2.68 -11.65
C LEU A 274 13.35 -1.82 -12.90
N LEU A 275 13.33 -0.49 -12.73
CA LEU A 275 13.71 0.42 -13.80
C LEU A 275 15.21 0.29 -14.03
N SER A 276 15.66 0.52 -15.26
CA SER A 276 17.09 0.72 -15.51
C SER A 276 17.63 1.90 -14.71
N GLU A 277 18.92 1.93 -14.43
CA GLU A 277 19.54 3.03 -13.68
C GLU A 277 19.20 4.40 -14.28
N LYS A 278 19.36 4.54 -15.61
CA LYS A 278 19.03 5.77 -16.34
C LYS A 278 17.58 6.18 -16.12
N MET A 279 16.64 5.25 -16.33
CA MET A 279 15.21 5.48 -16.17
C MET A 279 14.82 5.86 -14.73
N ALA A 280 15.43 5.21 -13.74
CA ALA A 280 15.20 5.51 -12.34
C ALA A 280 15.69 6.91 -11.98
N ARG A 281 16.90 7.30 -12.42
CA ARG A 281 17.43 8.66 -12.20
C ARG A 281 16.57 9.73 -12.86
N GLU A 282 16.20 9.53 -14.12
CA GLU A 282 15.31 10.44 -14.85
C GLU A 282 13.97 10.62 -14.11
N PHE A 283 13.35 9.52 -13.68
CA PHE A 283 12.08 9.57 -12.95
C PHE A 283 12.21 10.23 -11.58
N MET A 284 13.28 9.93 -10.84
CA MET A 284 13.51 10.50 -9.50
C MET A 284 13.80 12.00 -9.54
N SER A 285 14.43 12.51 -10.60
CA SER A 285 14.69 13.95 -10.75
C SER A 285 13.42 14.80 -10.79
N LEU A 286 12.28 14.22 -11.18
CA LEU A 286 10.97 14.88 -11.16
C LEU A 286 10.52 15.27 -9.74
N PHE A 287 11.08 14.64 -8.71
CA PHE A 287 10.66 14.80 -7.31
C PHE A 287 11.78 15.29 -6.40
N GLU A 288 12.92 15.71 -6.94
CA GLU A 288 14.09 16.12 -6.15
C GLU A 288 13.75 17.23 -5.15
N GLU A 289 13.10 18.30 -5.61
CA GLU A 289 12.65 19.40 -4.75
C GLU A 289 11.65 18.94 -3.68
N SER A 290 10.67 18.11 -4.08
CA SER A 290 9.67 17.55 -3.15
C SER A 290 10.36 16.72 -2.06
N ASN A 291 11.26 15.82 -2.46
CA ASN A 291 11.99 14.94 -1.56
C ASN A 291 12.91 15.72 -0.62
N GLN A 292 13.62 16.74 -1.13
CA GLN A 292 14.47 17.60 -0.33
C GLN A 292 13.68 18.35 0.74
N LYS A 293 12.53 18.93 0.38
CA LYS A 293 11.64 19.58 1.37
C LYS A 293 11.20 18.61 2.45
N VAL A 294 10.82 17.39 2.10
CA VAL A 294 10.41 16.38 3.09
C VAL A 294 11.57 16.00 4.01
N ALA A 295 12.75 15.73 3.46
CA ALA A 295 13.93 15.36 4.23
C ALA A 295 14.32 16.45 5.25
N ASN A 296 14.32 17.71 4.80
CA ASN A 296 14.64 18.85 5.65
C ASN A 296 13.57 19.08 6.73
N LEU A 297 12.29 19.13 6.32
CA LEU A 297 11.20 19.62 7.17
C LEU A 297 10.67 18.60 8.17
N TYR A 298 10.73 17.30 7.83
CA TYR A 298 10.13 16.23 8.65
C TYR A 298 11.16 15.27 9.23
N LEU A 299 12.37 15.18 8.65
CA LEU A 299 13.43 14.27 9.13
C LEU A 299 14.69 15.00 9.63
N ASN A 300 14.69 16.34 9.59
CA ASN A 300 15.83 17.18 10.00
C ASN A 300 17.15 16.82 9.31
N ARG A 301 17.09 16.38 8.04
CA ARG A 301 18.27 15.99 7.27
C ARG A 301 18.79 17.16 6.45
N ALA A 302 19.83 17.84 6.93
CA ALA A 302 20.41 19.00 6.25
C ALA A 302 20.94 18.71 4.84
N ASP A 303 21.28 17.46 4.53
CA ASP A 303 21.74 17.04 3.21
C ASP A 303 20.61 16.90 2.17
N GLY A 304 19.35 17.07 2.58
CA GLY A 304 18.19 16.98 1.69
C GLY A 304 17.87 15.57 1.18
N LYS A 305 18.51 14.51 1.70
CA LYS A 305 18.35 13.16 1.15
C LYS A 305 17.24 12.39 1.86
N LEU A 306 16.14 12.17 1.14
CA LEU A 306 15.00 11.40 1.65
C LEU A 306 15.23 9.88 1.60
N PHE A 307 15.81 9.40 0.49
CA PHE A 307 16.02 7.98 0.22
C PHE A 307 17.50 7.68 0.02
N ASN A 308 17.86 6.41 0.16
CA ASN A 308 19.19 5.95 -0.26
C ASN A 308 19.32 6.03 -1.79
N ASN A 309 20.23 6.88 -2.25
CA ASN A 309 20.56 7.08 -3.67
C ASN A 309 21.47 5.98 -4.24
N ASP A 310 21.34 4.75 -3.74
CA ASP A 310 22.01 3.60 -4.34
C ASP A 310 21.21 3.13 -5.57
N PHE A 311 21.74 3.46 -6.75
CA PHE A 311 21.26 2.98 -8.04
C PHE A 311 22.17 1.87 -8.61
N SER A 312 23.29 1.55 -7.95
CA SER A 312 24.30 0.59 -8.48
C SER A 312 23.76 -0.83 -8.63
N ARG A 313 22.72 -1.16 -7.86
CA ARG A 313 22.03 -2.45 -7.89
C ARG A 313 20.92 -2.54 -8.94
N LEU A 314 20.68 -1.46 -9.71
CA LEU A 314 19.70 -1.45 -10.78
C LEU A 314 20.28 -2.02 -12.07
N PRO A 315 19.46 -2.63 -12.93
CA PRO A 315 19.92 -3.10 -14.22
C PRO A 315 20.42 -1.94 -15.09
N GLN A 316 21.52 -2.16 -15.82
CA GLN A 316 22.07 -1.19 -16.77
C GLN A 316 21.26 -1.09 -18.06
N GLN A 317 20.57 -2.18 -18.44
CA GLN A 317 19.76 -2.27 -19.65
C GLN A 317 18.47 -3.06 -19.39
N ASP A 318 17.47 -2.85 -20.25
CA ASP A 318 16.23 -3.62 -20.23
C ASP A 318 16.49 -5.09 -20.62
N ILE A 319 15.56 -5.97 -20.21
CA ILE A 319 15.63 -7.40 -20.52
C ILE A 319 15.44 -7.61 -22.03
N SER A 320 16.38 -8.34 -22.66
CA SER A 320 16.29 -8.69 -24.08
C SER A 320 14.99 -9.42 -24.44
N PRO A 321 14.35 -9.12 -25.59
CA PRO A 321 13.17 -9.83 -26.07
C PRO A 321 13.37 -11.35 -26.19
N ILE A 322 14.57 -11.80 -26.55
CA ILE A 322 14.88 -13.24 -26.70
C ILE A 322 14.80 -13.93 -25.33
N THR A 323 15.48 -13.37 -24.32
CA THR A 323 15.45 -13.87 -22.95
C THR A 323 14.04 -13.90 -22.39
N MET A 324 13.25 -12.84 -22.67
CA MET A 324 11.85 -12.77 -22.27
C MET A 324 11.05 -13.93 -22.89
N ASN A 325 11.16 -14.15 -24.20
CA ASN A 325 10.41 -15.21 -24.88
C ASN A 325 10.73 -16.61 -24.34
N LEU A 326 12.02 -16.91 -24.11
CA LEU A 326 12.43 -18.19 -23.53
C LEU A 326 11.82 -18.41 -22.14
N LYS A 327 11.81 -17.37 -21.30
CA LYS A 327 11.20 -17.46 -19.95
C LYS A 327 9.69 -17.62 -19.98
N LEU A 328 9.00 -17.00 -20.95
CA LEU A 328 7.55 -17.21 -21.12
C LEU A 328 7.22 -18.66 -21.53
N LEU A 329 8.10 -19.32 -22.31
CA LEU A 329 7.97 -20.74 -22.64
C LEU A 329 8.18 -21.63 -21.39
N GLU A 330 9.21 -21.36 -20.59
CA GLU A 330 9.45 -22.07 -19.32
C GLU A 330 8.23 -21.96 -18.37
N ILE A 331 7.68 -20.76 -18.21
CA ILE A 331 6.48 -20.52 -17.40
C ILE A 331 5.29 -21.32 -17.93
N THR A 332 5.10 -21.35 -19.25
CA THR A 332 4.02 -22.14 -19.86
C THR A 332 4.18 -23.62 -19.58
N ALA A 333 5.40 -24.18 -19.74
CA ALA A 333 5.70 -25.57 -19.44
C ALA A 333 5.45 -25.90 -17.96
N PHE A 334 5.87 -25.03 -17.04
CA PHE A 334 5.58 -25.16 -15.61
C PHE A 334 4.07 -25.19 -15.32
N LEU A 335 3.31 -24.25 -15.92
CA LEU A 335 1.86 -24.21 -15.73
C LEU A 335 1.16 -25.47 -16.28
N LEU A 336 1.70 -26.11 -17.31
CA LEU A 336 1.17 -27.36 -17.87
C LEU A 336 1.54 -28.61 -17.06
N LYS A 337 2.74 -28.64 -16.45
CA LYS A 337 3.27 -29.80 -15.70
C LYS A 337 2.31 -30.32 -14.61
N ASP A 338 1.69 -29.46 -13.82
CA ASP A 338 0.77 -29.89 -12.75
C ASP A 338 -0.53 -30.54 -13.26
N LYS A 339 -0.93 -30.31 -14.52
CA LYS A 339 -2.10 -30.98 -15.10
C LYS A 339 -1.78 -32.40 -15.59
N LEU A 340 -0.53 -32.67 -15.92
CA LEU A 340 -0.07 -33.98 -16.40
C LEU A 340 0.18 -34.95 -15.23
N ILE A 341 0.69 -34.46 -14.10
CA ILE A 341 1.02 -35.29 -12.92
C ILE A 341 -0.23 -35.74 -12.13
N ARG A 342 -1.37 -35.05 -12.24
CA ARG A 342 -2.63 -35.43 -11.55
C ARG A 342 -3.55 -36.35 -12.35
N ARG A 343 -3.12 -36.78 -13.55
CA ARG A 343 -3.87 -37.69 -14.44
C ARG A 343 -3.21 -39.05 -14.61
N SER A 344 -2.06 -39.28 -13.98
CA SER A 344 -1.48 -40.58 -13.66
C SER A 344 -1.84 -40.94 -12.23
#